data_AF-A0A7V7ZII0-F1
#
_entry.id   AF-A0A7V7ZII0-F1
#
_cell.length_a   1.000
_cell.length_b   1.000
_cell.length_c   1.000
_cell.angle_alpha   90.00
_cell.angle_beta   90.00
_cell.angle_gamma   90.00
#
_symmetry.space_group_name_H-M   'P 1'
#
loop_
_entity.id
_entity.type
_entity.pdbx_description
1 polymer ?
#
loop_
_entity_poly.entity_id
_entity_poly.type
_entity_poly.pdbx_seq_one_letter_code
_entity_poly.pdbx_strand_id
1 'polypeptide(L)'
;MRTVIMSDIHIGDNYRTCWYQATVHEPYLLALLDYIIQNASGGPEPIGRLVILGDFFDFWTYPPAVVPPSIDQIIQANPNVLGPEGKLRQVLDALAGNVQYIHGNHDITLTQADLDRIPTGQHKIAMLPDITPDPSGLLLTHGHLATMFNAPDPRAPVPVGYYVTRVIAHLVEQELAPNQTAADLHNQGSPYGFSLASLIPSLSGQFSNPSITNLLIDYICERCGWDESGQIKLEGGASTTIAAIKPLYDGLWTNWARDNGGGEVGALIAAKAAQADYEGSYICWFAQKFAFERNQARAIMGHTHVPKVGIQHSACDYVNNGFECPSTPDISAGQTHWNFTEVAGDGTMSLRQVAHRNGSYLIEPASAPPDTIVYSPFMDFSCYISIVNNSGGDLTYQTQSASRGYFVFPPPKTIRAGTTARLWIQDLPGAYGAEGAVTYTDSQGKRWAFSFGCPTGFSPNYASGGACFVATSENPPMPGQKPSPSVPRTGHPLFVTFYLVYPS
;
A
#
# COMPACT_ATOMS: atom_id res chain seq x y z
N MET A 1 -1.49 21.64 11.40
CA MET A 1 -1.56 20.50 12.33
C MET A 1 -0.89 19.32 11.68
N ARG A 2 -0.18 18.49 12.46
CA ARG A 2 0.44 17.25 11.98
C ARG A 2 -0.55 16.09 12.03
N THR A 3 -0.36 15.13 11.13
CA THR A 3 -1.01 13.80 11.19
C THR A 3 0.05 12.75 11.48
N VAL A 4 -0.22 11.85 12.42
CA VAL A 4 0.55 10.62 12.62
C VAL A 4 -0.19 9.47 11.95
N ILE A 5 0.54 8.61 11.24
CA ILE A 5 0.02 7.41 10.62
C ILE A 5 0.80 6.22 11.17
N MET A 6 0.07 5.23 11.70
CA MET A 6 0.62 3.97 12.22
C MET A 6 0.00 2.77 11.50
N SER A 7 0.72 1.67 11.31
CA SER A 7 0.30 0.49 10.53
C SER A 7 1.02 -0.77 10.97
N ASP A 8 0.47 -1.96 10.66
CA ASP A 8 1.19 -3.23 10.79
C ASP A 8 1.69 -3.51 12.23
N ILE A 9 0.79 -3.32 13.21
CA ILE A 9 1.05 -3.57 14.64
C ILE A 9 0.68 -5.01 15.01
N HIS A 10 -0.36 -5.58 14.38
CA HIS A 10 -0.78 -6.98 14.51
C HIS A 10 -1.14 -7.43 15.94
N ILE A 11 -1.87 -6.61 16.71
CA ILE A 11 -2.26 -6.93 18.08
C ILE A 11 -3.24 -8.12 18.09
N GLY A 12 -2.77 -9.26 18.59
CA GLY A 12 -3.60 -10.41 18.92
C GLY A 12 -3.80 -10.58 20.43
N ASP A 13 -4.10 -11.80 20.88
CA ASP A 13 -4.27 -12.18 22.29
C ASP A 13 -2.96 -12.66 22.97
N ASN A 14 -1.80 -12.32 22.41
CA ASN A 14 -0.46 -12.80 22.81
C ASN A 14 -0.26 -14.32 22.64
N TYR A 15 -1.06 -14.97 21.79
CA TYR A 15 -0.77 -16.33 21.37
C TYR A 15 0.63 -16.38 20.72
N ARG A 16 1.40 -17.44 20.97
CA ARG A 16 2.84 -17.46 20.68
C ARG A 16 3.24 -17.33 19.21
N THR A 17 2.35 -17.65 18.27
CA THR A 17 2.59 -17.44 16.82
C THR A 17 2.17 -16.05 16.34
N CYS A 18 1.43 -15.30 17.16
CA CYS A 18 1.05 -13.92 16.86
C CYS A 18 2.30 -13.06 16.75
N TRP A 19 2.33 -12.18 15.75
CA TRP A 19 3.47 -11.31 15.52
C TRP A 19 3.65 -10.31 16.66
N TYR A 20 2.57 -9.65 17.07
CA TYR A 20 2.60 -8.86 18.29
C TYR A 20 2.74 -9.74 19.53
N GLN A 21 3.66 -9.34 20.39
CA GLN A 21 3.92 -9.92 21.71
C GLN A 21 4.13 -8.76 22.67
N ALA A 22 3.24 -8.59 23.64
CA ALA A 22 3.20 -7.42 24.53
C ALA A 22 4.54 -7.23 25.27
N THR A 23 5.21 -8.32 25.66
CA THR A 23 6.51 -8.27 26.33
C THR A 23 7.63 -7.65 25.50
N VAL A 24 7.51 -7.64 24.17
CA VAL A 24 8.49 -7.09 23.23
C VAL A 24 8.01 -5.76 22.66
N HIS A 25 6.77 -5.74 22.19
CA HIS A 25 6.24 -4.72 21.29
C HIS A 25 5.46 -3.61 22.03
N GLU A 26 4.81 -3.92 23.14
CA GLU A 26 4.00 -2.95 23.89
C GLU A 26 4.80 -1.70 24.28
N PRO A 27 6.05 -1.79 24.79
CA PRO A 27 6.81 -0.60 25.16
C PRO A 27 7.04 0.38 24.00
N TYR A 28 7.22 -0.11 22.78
CA TYR A 28 7.39 0.73 21.60
C TYR A 28 6.08 1.43 21.23
N LEU A 29 4.97 0.68 21.22
CA LEU A 29 3.64 1.24 20.95
C LEU A 29 3.25 2.29 21.99
N LEU A 30 3.44 2.01 23.28
CA LEU A 30 3.14 2.98 24.34
C LEU A 30 3.95 4.26 24.19
N ALA A 31 5.23 4.17 23.78
CA ALA A 31 6.07 5.34 23.54
C ALA A 31 5.58 6.20 22.36
N LEU A 32 5.10 5.57 21.28
CA LEU A 32 4.45 6.28 20.16
C LEU A 32 3.17 6.98 20.60
N LEU A 33 2.29 6.28 21.33
CA LEU A 33 1.04 6.86 21.81
C LEU A 33 1.29 8.01 22.81
N ASP A 34 2.28 7.86 23.69
CA ASP A 34 2.72 8.93 24.60
C ASP A 34 3.27 10.15 23.85
N TYR A 35 4.05 9.93 22.79
CA TYR A 35 4.52 10.99 21.92
C TYR A 35 3.36 11.77 21.30
N ILE A 36 2.34 11.08 20.80
CA ILE A 36 1.12 11.71 20.25
C ILE A 36 0.44 12.57 21.32
N ILE A 37 0.19 12.02 22.51
CA ILE A 37 -0.47 12.71 23.62
C ILE A 37 0.31 13.98 24.00
N GLN A 38 1.63 13.87 24.19
CA GLN A 38 2.49 14.99 24.61
C GLN A 38 2.57 16.11 23.55
N ASN A 39 2.33 15.78 22.28
CA ASN A 39 2.40 16.73 21.16
C ASN A 39 1.02 17.11 20.60
N ALA A 40 -0.08 16.68 21.23
CA ALA A 40 -1.44 16.99 20.81
C ALA A 40 -1.82 18.46 21.05
N SER A 41 -1.30 19.06 22.12
CA SER A 41 -1.54 20.44 22.50
C SER A 41 -0.23 21.15 22.84
N GLY A 42 0.48 21.64 21.82
CA GLY A 42 1.74 22.38 22.02
C GLY A 42 2.53 22.60 20.73
N GLY A 43 3.38 23.63 20.75
CA GLY A 43 4.27 23.97 19.63
C GLY A 43 3.58 24.65 18.43
N PRO A 44 4.37 25.01 17.39
CA PRO A 44 3.84 25.69 16.20
C PRO A 44 2.99 24.77 15.31
N GLU A 45 3.20 23.45 15.38
CA GLU A 45 2.43 22.44 14.64
C GLU A 45 2.03 21.28 15.56
N PRO A 46 0.92 21.40 16.33
CA PRO A 46 0.44 20.31 17.15
C PRO A 46 -0.01 19.11 16.30
N ILE A 47 0.09 17.90 16.85
CA ILE A 47 -0.50 16.70 16.26
C ILE A 47 -2.00 16.79 16.45
N GLY A 48 -2.74 16.83 15.34
CA GLY A 48 -4.19 16.98 15.37
C GLY A 48 -4.95 15.73 14.98
N ARG A 49 -4.26 14.68 14.51
CA ARG A 49 -4.88 13.47 13.96
C ARG A 49 -3.97 12.25 14.07
N LEU A 50 -4.57 11.10 14.38
CA LEU A 50 -3.97 9.78 14.22
C LEU A 50 -4.76 8.98 13.17
N VAL A 51 -4.05 8.34 12.23
CA VAL A 51 -4.62 7.36 11.31
C VAL A 51 -3.99 6.01 11.58
N ILE A 52 -4.83 5.01 11.84
CA ILE A 52 -4.47 3.60 11.94
C ILE A 52 -4.70 3.00 10.55
N LEU A 53 -3.62 2.71 9.83
CA LEU A 53 -3.61 2.34 8.42
C LEU A 53 -3.57 0.83 8.22
N GLY A 54 -4.44 0.10 8.92
CA GLY A 54 -4.60 -1.35 8.76
C GLY A 54 -3.61 -2.20 9.53
N ASP A 55 -3.95 -3.49 9.61
CA ASP A 55 -3.20 -4.51 10.34
C ASP A 55 -2.90 -4.08 11.78
N PHE A 56 -3.90 -3.45 12.43
CA PHE A 56 -3.79 -3.09 13.84
C PHE A 56 -4.11 -4.29 14.72
N PHE A 57 -5.06 -5.11 14.29
CA PHE A 57 -5.41 -6.38 14.92
C PHE A 57 -4.97 -7.54 14.05
N ASP A 58 -4.66 -8.67 14.69
CA ASP A 58 -4.27 -9.88 13.98
C ASP A 58 -5.25 -11.02 14.25
N PHE A 59 -5.90 -11.50 13.19
CA PHE A 59 -6.75 -12.69 13.21
C PHE A 59 -6.18 -13.83 12.34
N TRP A 60 -5.01 -13.64 11.74
CA TRP A 60 -4.47 -14.50 10.68
C TRP A 60 -3.29 -15.35 11.15
N THR A 61 -2.46 -14.89 12.08
CA THR A 61 -1.22 -15.58 12.49
C THR A 61 -1.43 -16.67 13.56
N TYR A 62 -2.56 -17.37 13.48
CA TYR A 62 -2.92 -18.46 14.40
C TYR A 62 -2.77 -19.82 13.68
N PRO A 63 -2.31 -20.91 14.35
CA PRO A 63 -2.27 -22.21 13.71
C PRO A 63 -3.69 -22.69 13.31
N PRO A 64 -3.86 -23.56 12.31
CA PRO A 64 -5.18 -23.97 11.83
C PRO A 64 -6.07 -24.59 12.90
N ALA A 65 -5.49 -25.27 13.89
CA ALA A 65 -6.21 -25.93 14.97
C ALA A 65 -6.73 -24.96 16.06
N VAL A 66 -6.32 -23.71 16.03
CA VAL A 66 -6.68 -22.67 17.01
C VAL A 66 -7.79 -21.80 16.43
N VAL A 67 -8.81 -21.45 17.22
CA VAL A 67 -9.80 -20.45 16.77
C VAL A 67 -9.15 -19.08 16.98
N PRO A 68 -9.04 -18.21 15.96
CA PRO A 68 -8.52 -16.86 16.18
C PRO A 68 -9.42 -16.10 17.17
N PRO A 69 -8.85 -15.22 18.00
CA PRO A 69 -9.58 -14.58 19.08
C PRO A 69 -10.63 -13.63 18.54
N SER A 70 -11.68 -13.41 19.33
CA SER A 70 -12.58 -12.28 19.14
C SER A 70 -11.93 -10.97 19.58
N ILE A 71 -12.45 -9.84 19.09
CA ILE A 71 -11.98 -8.50 19.49
C ILE A 71 -12.02 -8.28 21.02
N ASP A 72 -13.01 -8.81 21.74
CA ASP A 72 -13.06 -8.70 23.21
C ASP A 72 -11.90 -9.43 23.89
N GLN A 73 -11.51 -10.59 23.35
CA GLN A 73 -10.37 -11.35 23.88
C GLN A 73 -9.06 -10.58 23.64
N ILE A 74 -8.92 -9.94 22.48
CA ILE A 74 -7.76 -9.08 22.18
C ILE A 74 -7.73 -7.87 23.12
N ILE A 75 -8.86 -7.18 23.34
CA ILE A 75 -8.95 -6.06 24.28
C ILE A 75 -8.57 -6.50 25.70
N GLN A 76 -9.09 -7.65 26.15
CA GLN A 76 -8.81 -8.19 27.48
C GLN A 76 -7.33 -8.56 27.65
N ALA A 77 -6.69 -9.08 26.60
CA ALA A 77 -5.29 -9.47 26.63
C ALA A 77 -4.32 -8.28 26.64
N ASN A 78 -4.74 -7.09 26.18
CA ASN A 78 -3.88 -5.92 26.01
C ASN A 78 -4.43 -4.65 26.71
N PRO A 79 -4.66 -4.69 28.04
CA PRO A 79 -5.36 -3.63 28.76
C PRO A 79 -4.60 -2.30 28.81
N ASN A 80 -3.27 -2.30 28.71
CA ASN A 80 -2.46 -1.08 28.74
C ASN A 80 -2.63 -0.23 27.46
N VAL A 81 -2.98 -0.86 26.34
CA VAL A 81 -3.22 -0.19 25.06
C VAL A 81 -4.72 0.02 24.84
N LEU A 82 -5.52 -1.04 24.98
CA LEU A 82 -6.92 -1.11 24.55
C LEU A 82 -7.93 -1.06 25.70
N GLY A 83 -7.48 -1.16 26.96
CA GLY A 83 -8.37 -1.19 28.11
C GLY A 83 -8.99 0.18 28.45
N PRO A 84 -9.90 0.24 29.45
CA PRO A 84 -10.59 1.47 29.83
C PRO A 84 -9.67 2.61 30.29
N GLU A 85 -8.46 2.31 30.75
CA GLU A 85 -7.42 3.31 31.09
C GLU A 85 -6.22 3.25 30.12
N GLY A 86 -6.38 2.52 29.02
CA GLY A 86 -5.33 2.25 28.05
C GLY A 86 -4.91 3.49 27.24
N LYS A 87 -3.71 3.43 26.67
CA LYS A 87 -3.12 4.56 25.94
C LYS A 87 -3.90 4.97 24.70
N LEU A 88 -4.60 4.06 24.03
CA LEU A 88 -5.40 4.43 22.87
C LEU A 88 -6.54 5.37 23.27
N ARG A 89 -7.25 5.09 24.38
CA ARG A 89 -8.26 6.02 24.93
C ARG A 89 -7.65 7.39 25.23
N GLN A 90 -6.48 7.43 25.88
CA GLN A 90 -5.80 8.70 26.21
C GLN A 90 -5.44 9.50 24.94
N VAL A 91 -5.05 8.82 23.85
CA VAL A 91 -4.85 9.46 22.53
C VAL A 91 -6.16 10.04 22.00
N LEU A 92 -7.27 9.29 22.05
CA LEU A 92 -8.57 9.82 21.63
C LEU A 92 -8.95 11.07 22.42
N ASP A 93 -8.79 11.08 23.74
CA ASP A 93 -9.06 12.25 24.58
C ASP A 93 -8.15 13.44 24.17
N ALA A 94 -6.85 13.19 23.96
CA ALA A 94 -5.89 14.23 23.58
C ALA A 94 -6.15 14.83 22.19
N LEU A 95 -6.64 14.02 21.24
CA LEU A 95 -6.96 14.44 19.88
C LEU A 95 -8.43 14.79 19.68
N ALA A 96 -9.21 14.93 20.76
CA ALA A 96 -10.65 15.20 20.75
C ALA A 96 -11.43 14.25 19.82
N GLY A 97 -11.02 12.98 19.76
CA GLY A 97 -11.62 11.92 18.96
C GLY A 97 -11.16 11.86 17.49
N ASN A 98 -10.17 12.64 17.06
CA ASN A 98 -9.68 12.60 15.69
C ASN A 98 -8.72 11.42 15.44
N VAL A 99 -9.25 10.20 15.61
CA VAL A 99 -8.57 8.93 15.35
C VAL A 99 -9.36 8.17 14.29
N GLN A 100 -8.68 7.80 13.21
CA GLN A 100 -9.29 7.16 12.05
C GLN A 100 -8.70 5.77 11.81
N TYR A 101 -9.50 4.86 11.26
CA TYR A 101 -9.12 3.47 11.01
C TYR A 101 -9.38 3.09 9.56
N ILE A 102 -8.43 2.43 8.93
CA ILE A 102 -8.54 1.82 7.61
C ILE A 102 -8.19 0.34 7.79
N HIS A 103 -8.90 -0.58 7.12
CA HIS A 103 -8.57 -2.00 7.21
C HIS A 103 -7.21 -2.31 6.58
N GLY A 104 -6.53 -3.29 7.18
CA GLY A 104 -5.53 -4.09 6.53
C GLY A 104 -6.09 -5.45 6.16
N ASN A 105 -5.24 -6.37 5.72
CA ASN A 105 -5.70 -7.72 5.41
C ASN A 105 -5.93 -8.52 6.70
N HIS A 106 -5.10 -8.35 7.73
CA HIS A 106 -5.20 -9.13 8.97
C HIS A 106 -6.46 -8.86 9.78
N ASP A 107 -7.10 -7.71 9.56
CA ASP A 107 -8.31 -7.24 10.22
C ASP A 107 -9.43 -6.86 9.23
N ILE A 108 -9.40 -7.46 8.03
CA ILE A 108 -10.32 -7.17 6.90
C ILE A 108 -11.81 -7.43 7.21
N THR A 109 -12.12 -8.25 8.21
CA THR A 109 -13.49 -8.58 8.63
C THR A 109 -14.01 -7.66 9.73
N LEU A 110 -13.17 -6.78 10.25
CA LEU A 110 -13.52 -5.91 11.36
C LEU A 110 -14.58 -4.89 10.93
N THR A 111 -15.48 -4.53 11.84
CA THR A 111 -16.54 -3.56 11.57
C THR A 111 -16.45 -2.35 12.51
N GLN A 112 -17.16 -1.27 12.17
CA GLN A 112 -17.32 -0.14 13.11
C GLN A 112 -17.90 -0.59 14.46
N ALA A 113 -18.76 -1.62 14.47
CA ALA A 113 -19.32 -2.15 15.71
C ALA A 113 -18.25 -2.84 16.58
N ASP A 114 -17.23 -3.43 15.97
CA ASP A 114 -16.09 -4.01 16.69
C ASP A 114 -15.18 -2.92 17.25
N LEU A 115 -14.90 -1.86 16.49
CA LEU A 115 -14.16 -0.69 17.01
C LEU A 115 -14.89 -0.03 18.19
N ASP A 116 -16.23 0.03 18.14
CA ASP A 116 -17.07 0.59 19.20
C ASP A 116 -17.03 -0.24 20.51
N ARG A 117 -16.50 -1.47 20.49
CA ARG A 117 -16.27 -2.28 21.70
C ARG A 117 -15.03 -1.85 22.47
N ILE A 118 -14.10 -1.13 21.83
CA ILE A 118 -12.92 -0.59 22.51
C ILE A 118 -13.39 0.51 23.47
N PRO A 119 -13.06 0.42 24.78
CA PRO A 119 -13.49 1.37 25.80
C PRO A 119 -12.79 2.74 25.65
N THR A 120 -13.27 3.53 24.69
CA THR A 120 -12.70 4.79 24.24
C THR A 120 -13.29 6.03 24.93
N GLY A 121 -14.10 5.83 25.97
CA GLY A 121 -14.73 6.91 26.73
C GLY A 121 -15.83 7.61 25.95
N GLN A 122 -15.73 8.93 25.80
CA GLN A 122 -16.73 9.76 25.10
C GLN A 122 -16.49 9.86 23.58
N HIS A 123 -15.31 9.43 23.12
CA HIS A 123 -14.91 9.49 21.72
C HIS A 123 -15.06 8.12 21.05
N LYS A 124 -14.95 8.08 19.73
CA LYS A 124 -14.97 6.86 18.93
C LYS A 124 -13.88 6.91 17.87
N ILE A 125 -13.38 5.74 17.48
CA ILE A 125 -12.50 5.60 16.32
C ILE A 125 -13.38 5.56 15.07
N ALA A 126 -13.10 6.42 14.10
CA ALA A 126 -13.86 6.49 12.86
C ALA A 126 -13.29 5.54 11.81
N MET A 127 -14.03 4.51 11.43
CA MET A 127 -13.69 3.67 10.28
C MET A 127 -13.87 4.44 8.97
N LEU A 128 -12.87 4.34 8.11
CA LEU A 128 -12.82 4.95 6.79
C LEU A 128 -12.84 3.86 5.70
N PRO A 129 -13.20 4.21 4.45
CA PRO A 129 -13.01 3.31 3.31
C PRO A 129 -11.54 2.91 3.11
N ASP A 130 -11.33 1.70 2.59
CA ASP A 130 -9.99 1.12 2.40
C ASP A 130 -9.05 1.92 1.49
N ILE A 131 -9.63 2.75 0.61
CA ILE A 131 -8.91 3.77 -0.17
C ILE A 131 -9.53 5.13 0.12
N THR A 132 -8.84 5.93 0.93
CA THR A 132 -9.32 7.24 1.36
C THR A 132 -8.50 8.38 0.77
N PRO A 133 -9.05 9.17 -0.17
CA PRO A 133 -8.47 10.45 -0.56
C PRO A 133 -8.73 11.51 0.53
N ASP A 134 -7.69 12.21 0.93
CA ASP A 134 -7.71 13.28 1.90
C ASP A 134 -7.73 14.66 1.19
N PRO A 135 -8.47 15.66 1.71
CA PRO A 135 -8.51 17.00 1.10
C PRO A 135 -7.14 17.68 0.95
N SER A 136 -6.13 17.27 1.72
CA SER A 136 -4.76 17.77 1.58
C SER A 136 -4.05 17.31 0.31
N GLY A 137 -4.62 16.40 -0.49
CA GLY A 137 -3.92 15.84 -1.65
C GLY A 137 -3.18 14.53 -1.36
N LEU A 138 -3.45 13.91 -0.22
CA LEU A 138 -2.89 12.64 0.26
C LEU A 138 -3.89 11.49 0.03
N LEU A 139 -3.40 10.33 -0.42
CA LEU A 139 -4.14 9.08 -0.43
C LEU A 139 -3.68 8.21 0.76
N LEU A 140 -4.65 7.65 1.49
CA LEU A 140 -4.42 6.67 2.56
C LEU A 140 -5.03 5.34 2.14
N THR A 141 -4.24 4.26 2.16
CA THR A 141 -4.71 2.88 2.02
C THR A 141 -3.69 1.92 2.62
N HIS A 142 -4.08 0.79 3.18
CA HIS A 142 -3.10 -0.15 3.75
C HIS A 142 -2.21 -0.80 2.67
N GLY A 143 -2.74 -1.08 1.48
CA GLY A 143 -1.97 -1.64 0.36
C GLY A 143 -2.30 -3.09 0.01
N HIS A 144 -2.95 -3.85 0.90
CA HIS A 144 -3.40 -5.22 0.61
C HIS A 144 -4.37 -5.31 -0.58
N LEU A 145 -5.08 -4.24 -0.93
CA LEU A 145 -5.91 -4.18 -2.14
C LEU A 145 -5.11 -4.23 -3.45
N ALA A 146 -3.80 -4.00 -3.38
CA ALA A 146 -2.88 -4.05 -4.51
C ALA A 146 -2.25 -5.44 -4.69
N THR A 147 -2.52 -6.38 -3.78
CA THR A 147 -1.86 -7.68 -3.73
C THR A 147 -2.87 -8.78 -4.04
N MET A 148 -2.52 -9.67 -4.96
CA MET A 148 -3.43 -10.66 -5.52
C MET A 148 -3.97 -11.62 -4.46
N PHE A 149 -3.11 -12.06 -3.53
CA PHE A 149 -3.43 -13.10 -2.57
C PHE A 149 -4.02 -12.54 -1.27
N ASN A 150 -3.72 -11.29 -0.93
CA ASN A 150 -4.23 -10.63 0.28
C ASN A 150 -5.39 -9.65 0.04
N ALA A 151 -5.74 -9.32 -1.21
CA ALA A 151 -6.93 -8.53 -1.51
C ALA A 151 -8.24 -9.33 -1.30
N PRO A 152 -9.35 -8.67 -0.93
CA PRO A 152 -10.67 -9.29 -0.92
C PRO A 152 -11.03 -9.91 -2.29
N ASP A 153 -11.62 -11.10 -2.25
CA ASP A 153 -12.21 -11.75 -3.43
C ASP A 153 -13.72 -11.88 -3.22
N PRO A 154 -14.59 -11.32 -4.07
CA PRO A 154 -16.05 -11.40 -3.88
C PRO A 154 -16.61 -12.83 -3.90
N ARG A 155 -15.82 -13.83 -4.31
CA ARG A 155 -16.20 -15.24 -4.33
C ARG A 155 -15.96 -15.95 -3.00
N ALA A 156 -15.23 -15.34 -2.07
CA ALA A 156 -14.80 -15.94 -0.82
C ALA A 156 -14.95 -14.97 0.36
N PRO A 157 -15.13 -15.47 1.60
CA PRO A 157 -15.32 -14.60 2.77
C PRO A 157 -14.04 -13.87 3.20
N VAL A 158 -12.87 -14.43 2.87
CA VAL A 158 -11.55 -13.86 3.17
C VAL A 158 -10.61 -14.10 1.97
N PRO A 159 -9.47 -13.39 1.86
CA PRO A 159 -8.45 -13.66 0.84
C PRO A 159 -7.79 -15.03 1.02
N VAL A 160 -7.16 -15.56 -0.03
CA VAL A 160 -6.39 -16.82 0.06
C VAL A 160 -5.19 -16.69 1.01
N GLY A 161 -4.62 -15.49 1.11
CA GLY A 161 -3.55 -15.13 2.04
C GLY A 161 -3.89 -15.50 3.49
N TYR A 162 -5.17 -15.42 3.89
CA TYR A 162 -5.62 -15.88 5.20
C TYR A 162 -5.23 -17.33 5.45
N TYR A 163 -5.62 -18.24 4.55
CA TYR A 163 -5.36 -19.68 4.71
C TYR A 163 -3.88 -20.01 4.62
N VAL A 164 -3.15 -19.33 3.74
CA VAL A 164 -1.69 -19.44 3.63
C VAL A 164 -1.02 -19.05 4.95
N THR A 165 -1.37 -17.91 5.53
CA THR A 165 -0.84 -17.44 6.81
C THR A 165 -1.18 -18.39 7.96
N ARG A 166 -2.40 -18.96 7.99
CA ARG A 166 -2.78 -19.99 8.98
C ARG A 166 -1.90 -21.23 8.88
N VAL A 167 -1.62 -21.71 7.67
CA VAL A 167 -0.73 -22.86 7.44
C VAL A 167 0.72 -22.52 7.79
N ILE A 168 1.18 -21.31 7.51
CA ILE A 168 2.51 -20.84 7.94
C ILE A 168 2.60 -20.80 9.48
N ALA A 169 1.56 -20.34 10.17
CA ALA A 169 1.53 -20.33 11.64
C ALA A 169 1.60 -21.76 12.22
N HIS A 170 1.17 -22.79 11.49
CA HIS A 170 1.40 -24.19 11.90
C HIS A 170 2.89 -24.53 11.93
N LEU A 171 3.64 -24.16 10.90
CA LEU A 171 5.09 -24.37 10.86
C LEU A 171 5.78 -23.60 11.99
N VAL A 172 5.42 -22.33 12.17
CA VAL A 172 5.98 -21.50 13.26
C VAL A 172 5.73 -22.16 14.62
N GLU A 173 4.51 -22.63 14.90
CA GLU A 173 4.19 -23.34 16.16
C GLU A 173 5.10 -24.55 16.41
N GLN A 174 5.47 -25.29 15.35
CA GLN A 174 6.36 -26.45 15.43
C GLN A 174 7.83 -26.06 15.66
N GLU A 175 8.26 -24.94 15.12
CA GLU A 175 9.65 -24.45 15.22
C GLU A 175 9.94 -23.76 16.57
N LEU A 176 8.93 -23.16 17.20
CA LEU A 176 9.11 -22.45 18.46
C LEU A 176 9.42 -23.41 19.62
N ALA A 177 10.60 -23.23 20.24
CA ALA A 177 10.95 -23.92 21.47
C ALA A 177 10.04 -23.52 22.66
N PRO A 178 9.98 -24.30 23.76
CA PRO A 178 9.22 -23.92 24.94
C PRO A 178 9.59 -22.51 25.43
N ASN A 179 8.58 -21.67 25.64
CA ASN A 179 8.68 -20.25 26.01
C ASN A 179 9.16 -19.28 24.90
N GLN A 180 9.37 -19.76 23.67
CA GLN A 180 9.54 -18.86 22.52
C GLN A 180 8.21 -18.45 21.91
N THR A 181 8.23 -17.29 21.30
CA THR A 181 7.17 -16.66 20.52
C THR A 181 7.70 -16.27 19.13
N ALA A 182 6.81 -15.88 18.21
CA ALA A 182 7.20 -15.41 16.88
C ALA A 182 8.15 -14.20 16.94
N ALA A 183 8.09 -13.39 18.00
CA ALA A 183 8.99 -12.26 18.23
C ALA A 183 10.46 -12.66 18.53
N ASP A 184 10.72 -13.95 18.73
CA ASP A 184 12.07 -14.52 18.93
C ASP A 184 12.69 -15.05 17.62
N LEU A 185 11.95 -15.07 16.52
CA LEU A 185 12.39 -15.56 15.21
C LEU A 185 12.95 -14.42 14.35
N HIS A 186 13.85 -14.78 13.41
CA HIS A 186 14.37 -13.84 12.42
C HIS A 186 13.38 -13.61 11.27
N ASN A 187 13.51 -12.46 10.60
CA ASN A 187 12.73 -12.08 9.42
C ASN A 187 11.21 -12.03 9.70
N GLN A 188 10.81 -11.34 10.76
CA GLN A 188 9.38 -11.18 11.06
C GLN A 188 8.68 -10.43 9.91
N GLY A 189 7.42 -10.80 9.62
CA GLY A 189 6.73 -10.50 8.35
C GLY A 189 6.90 -11.61 7.30
N SER A 190 7.93 -12.45 7.44
CA SER A 190 8.08 -13.74 6.76
C SER A 190 8.90 -14.75 7.59
N PRO A 191 8.47 -15.08 8.83
CA PRO A 191 9.29 -15.82 9.81
C PRO A 191 9.50 -17.30 9.46
N TYR A 192 9.04 -17.75 8.30
CA TYR A 192 9.02 -19.15 7.86
C TYR A 192 10.29 -19.61 7.13
N GLY A 193 11.28 -18.73 6.97
CA GLY A 193 12.65 -19.12 6.61
C GLY A 193 12.86 -19.65 5.16
N PHE A 194 11.85 -19.60 4.29
CA PHE A 194 11.97 -19.97 2.88
C PHE A 194 11.51 -18.86 1.94
N SER A 195 12.01 -18.90 0.70
CA SER A 195 11.72 -17.89 -0.32
C SER A 195 10.72 -18.42 -1.34
N LEU A 196 9.60 -17.70 -1.53
CA LEU A 196 8.67 -17.98 -2.63
C LEU A 196 9.24 -17.61 -4.01
N ALA A 197 10.47 -17.05 -4.12
CA ALA A 197 11.10 -16.80 -5.43
C ALA A 197 11.32 -18.11 -6.19
N SER A 198 11.43 -19.22 -5.47
CA SER A 198 11.48 -20.56 -6.07
C SER A 198 10.21 -20.93 -6.85
N LEU A 199 9.09 -20.24 -6.62
CA LEU A 199 7.88 -20.39 -7.44
C LEU A 199 7.99 -19.64 -8.77
N ILE A 200 8.75 -18.55 -8.87
CA ILE A 200 8.81 -17.66 -10.06
C ILE A 200 9.06 -18.42 -11.38
N PRO A 201 10.01 -19.36 -11.48
CA PRO A 201 10.20 -20.14 -12.71
C PRO A 201 8.94 -20.94 -13.09
N SER A 202 8.29 -21.57 -12.11
CA SER A 202 7.03 -22.31 -12.30
C SER A 202 5.88 -21.38 -12.68
N LEU A 203 5.82 -20.16 -12.13
CA LEU A 203 4.86 -19.12 -12.51
C LEU A 203 5.03 -18.71 -13.98
N SER A 204 6.28 -18.50 -14.40
CA SER A 204 6.61 -18.07 -15.77
C SER A 204 6.32 -19.14 -16.83
N GLY A 205 6.38 -20.42 -16.47
CA GLY A 205 6.06 -21.55 -17.35
C GLY A 205 4.56 -21.86 -17.44
N GLN A 206 3.74 -21.30 -16.54
CA GLN A 206 2.34 -21.69 -16.35
C GLN A 206 1.31 -20.62 -16.72
N PHE A 207 1.71 -19.59 -17.49
CA PHE A 207 0.80 -18.61 -18.11
C PHE A 207 -0.29 -19.23 -19.02
N SER A 208 -0.39 -20.57 -19.11
CA SER A 208 -1.32 -21.31 -19.97
C SER A 208 -2.23 -22.36 -19.28
N ASN A 209 -2.31 -22.43 -17.93
CA ASN A 209 -3.08 -23.34 -17.01
C ASN A 209 -2.17 -24.30 -16.25
N PRO A 210 -2.05 -24.18 -14.91
CA PRO A 210 -3.08 -24.18 -13.84
C PRO A 210 -3.16 -22.88 -13.02
N SER A 211 -4.13 -22.76 -12.10
CA SER A 211 -4.26 -21.61 -11.19
C SER A 211 -3.00 -21.41 -10.34
N ILE A 212 -2.31 -20.29 -10.54
CA ILE A 212 -1.18 -19.82 -9.72
C ILE A 212 -1.46 -19.92 -8.23
N THR A 213 -2.71 -19.70 -7.83
CA THR A 213 -3.15 -19.76 -6.44
C THR A 213 -3.10 -21.18 -5.91
N ASN A 214 -3.47 -22.17 -6.72
CA ASN A 214 -3.36 -23.57 -6.31
C ASN A 214 -1.89 -23.99 -6.19
N LEU A 215 -1.01 -23.56 -7.09
CA LEU A 215 0.43 -23.82 -6.95
C LEU A 215 1.02 -23.22 -5.67
N LEU A 216 0.62 -21.99 -5.34
CA LEU A 216 1.04 -21.32 -4.11
C LEU A 216 0.58 -22.13 -2.90
N ILE A 217 -0.70 -22.52 -2.86
CA ILE A 217 -1.27 -23.31 -1.78
C ILE A 217 -0.54 -24.66 -1.66
N ASP A 218 -0.36 -25.38 -2.76
CA ASP A 218 0.33 -26.69 -2.81
C ASP A 218 1.73 -26.57 -2.21
N TYR A 219 2.47 -25.57 -2.67
CA TYR A 219 3.82 -25.31 -2.20
C TYR A 219 3.86 -25.00 -0.70
N ILE A 220 2.95 -24.15 -0.22
CA ILE A 220 2.89 -23.80 1.21
C ILE A 220 2.52 -25.01 2.05
N CYS A 221 1.52 -25.80 1.63
CA CYS A 221 1.13 -27.03 2.32
C CYS A 221 2.29 -28.03 2.40
N GLU A 222 3.01 -28.25 1.28
CA GLU A 222 4.18 -29.12 1.25
C GLU A 222 5.28 -28.63 2.20
N ARG A 223 5.62 -27.34 2.15
CA ARG A 223 6.69 -26.74 2.98
C ARG A 223 6.37 -26.72 4.46
N CYS A 224 5.11 -26.49 4.81
CA CYS A 224 4.66 -26.48 6.20
C CYS A 224 4.24 -27.87 6.71
N GLY A 225 4.32 -28.91 5.88
CA GLY A 225 3.91 -30.27 6.26
C GLY A 225 2.42 -30.40 6.59
N TRP A 226 1.57 -29.58 5.97
CA TRP A 226 0.14 -29.53 6.25
C TRP A 226 -0.67 -30.38 5.26
N ASP A 227 -1.52 -31.27 5.78
CA ASP A 227 -2.47 -32.04 4.99
C ASP A 227 -3.65 -31.16 4.55
N GLU A 228 -3.95 -31.15 3.25
CA GLU A 228 -5.03 -30.33 2.71
C GLU A 228 -6.43 -30.68 3.21
N SER A 229 -6.61 -31.91 3.72
CA SER A 229 -7.82 -32.37 4.38
C SER A 229 -7.89 -31.95 5.87
N GLY A 230 -6.80 -31.41 6.41
CA GLY A 230 -6.68 -30.88 7.75
C GLY A 230 -7.68 -29.75 8.02
N GLN A 231 -8.30 -29.79 9.20
CA GLN A 231 -9.29 -28.80 9.61
C GLN A 231 -8.62 -27.47 9.99
N ILE A 232 -9.13 -26.39 9.40
CA ILE A 232 -8.79 -25.00 9.70
C ILE A 232 -9.99 -24.39 10.42
N LYS A 233 -9.80 -24.00 11.68
CA LYS A 233 -10.82 -23.32 12.49
C LYS A 233 -10.88 -21.84 12.12
N LEU A 234 -12.06 -21.38 11.75
CA LEU A 234 -12.33 -19.99 11.39
C LEU A 234 -12.78 -19.19 12.61
N GLU A 235 -12.81 -17.86 12.45
CA GLU A 235 -13.46 -16.97 13.40
C GLU A 235 -14.93 -17.41 13.64
N GLY A 236 -15.43 -17.28 14.86
CA GLY A 236 -16.76 -17.75 15.26
C GLY A 236 -16.90 -19.27 15.40
N GLY A 237 -15.81 -20.03 15.22
CA GLY A 237 -15.76 -21.47 15.50
C GLY A 237 -16.19 -22.38 14.36
N ALA A 238 -16.51 -21.84 13.18
CA ALA A 238 -16.68 -22.64 11.97
C ALA A 238 -15.37 -23.34 11.58
N SER A 239 -15.41 -24.28 10.64
CA SER A 239 -14.20 -24.94 10.13
C SER A 239 -14.28 -25.21 8.64
N THR A 240 -13.12 -25.24 7.99
CA THR A 240 -12.93 -25.57 6.57
C THR A 240 -11.63 -26.35 6.38
N THR A 241 -11.25 -26.64 5.13
CA THR A 241 -9.98 -27.28 4.78
C THR A 241 -9.37 -26.60 3.56
N ILE A 242 -8.08 -26.81 3.32
CA ILE A 242 -7.43 -26.31 2.09
C ILE A 242 -8.09 -26.91 0.85
N ALA A 243 -8.38 -28.21 0.87
CA ALA A 243 -9.03 -28.90 -0.24
C ALA A 243 -10.41 -28.29 -0.57
N ALA A 244 -11.14 -27.80 0.43
CA ALA A 244 -12.44 -27.17 0.25
C ALA A 244 -12.35 -25.73 -0.31
N ILE A 245 -11.29 -24.98 0.01
CA ILE A 245 -11.16 -23.57 -0.40
C ILE A 245 -10.46 -23.39 -1.75
N LYS A 246 -9.64 -24.34 -2.20
CA LYS A 246 -8.96 -24.27 -3.51
C LYS A 246 -9.91 -23.97 -4.68
N PRO A 247 -11.08 -24.64 -4.82
CA PRO A 247 -12.01 -24.33 -5.90
C PRO A 247 -12.57 -22.90 -5.87
N LEU A 248 -12.62 -22.24 -4.70
CA LEU A 248 -13.12 -20.86 -4.58
C LEU A 248 -12.16 -19.85 -5.24
N TYR A 249 -10.85 -20.12 -5.13
CA TYR A 249 -9.80 -19.24 -5.66
C TYR A 249 -9.28 -19.69 -7.02
N ASP A 250 -9.82 -20.76 -7.60
CA ASP A 250 -9.46 -21.16 -8.96
C ASP A 250 -9.75 -20.02 -9.95
N GLY A 251 -8.82 -19.77 -10.87
CA GLY A 251 -8.89 -18.65 -11.81
C GLY A 251 -8.71 -17.24 -11.20
N LEU A 252 -8.21 -17.09 -9.96
CA LEU A 252 -7.93 -15.79 -9.35
C LEU A 252 -7.08 -14.88 -10.24
N TRP A 253 -5.99 -15.42 -10.80
CA TRP A 253 -5.16 -14.70 -11.78
C TRP A 253 -5.96 -14.20 -12.98
N THR A 254 -6.77 -15.06 -13.58
CA THR A 254 -7.57 -14.73 -14.76
C THR A 254 -8.58 -13.62 -14.46
N ASN A 255 -9.17 -13.65 -13.27
CA ASN A 255 -10.07 -12.60 -12.81
C ASN A 255 -9.32 -11.28 -12.63
N TRP A 256 -8.19 -11.28 -11.92
CA TRP A 256 -7.33 -10.11 -11.78
C TRP A 256 -6.93 -9.51 -13.12
N ALA A 257 -6.49 -10.35 -14.06
CA ALA A 257 -6.12 -9.91 -15.39
C ALA A 257 -7.32 -9.30 -16.13
N ARG A 258 -8.48 -9.96 -16.13
CA ARG A 258 -9.71 -9.45 -16.75
C ARG A 258 -10.12 -8.11 -16.16
N ASP A 259 -10.16 -8.01 -14.83
CA ASP A 259 -10.67 -6.84 -14.11
C ASP A 259 -9.72 -5.63 -14.23
N ASN A 260 -8.46 -5.88 -14.62
CA ASN A 260 -7.45 -4.87 -14.92
C ASN A 260 -7.16 -4.70 -16.43
N GLY A 261 -8.19 -4.86 -17.27
CA GLY A 261 -8.14 -4.53 -18.70
C GLY A 261 -8.00 -5.73 -19.65
N GLY A 262 -7.77 -6.93 -19.12
CA GLY A 262 -7.64 -8.17 -19.89
C GLY A 262 -6.42 -8.21 -20.81
N GLY A 263 -6.28 -9.33 -21.53
CA GLY A 263 -5.16 -9.55 -22.46
C GLY A 263 -3.79 -9.39 -21.79
N GLU A 264 -2.85 -8.81 -22.54
CA GLU A 264 -1.47 -8.60 -22.09
C GLU A 264 -1.36 -7.57 -20.95
N VAL A 265 -2.13 -6.47 -21.02
CA VAL A 265 -2.15 -5.41 -19.99
C VAL A 265 -2.64 -5.98 -18.65
N GLY A 266 -3.77 -6.68 -18.69
CA GLY A 266 -4.32 -7.34 -17.52
C GLY A 266 -3.35 -8.35 -16.91
N ALA A 267 -2.72 -9.19 -17.74
CA ALA A 267 -1.74 -10.16 -17.28
C ALA A 267 -0.51 -9.48 -16.64
N LEU A 268 -0.05 -8.35 -17.19
CA LEU A 268 1.05 -7.58 -16.61
C LEU A 268 0.68 -7.01 -15.22
N ILE A 269 -0.53 -6.47 -15.07
CA ILE A 269 -0.99 -5.93 -13.78
C ILE A 269 -1.18 -7.06 -12.77
N ALA A 270 -1.74 -8.20 -13.19
CA ALA A 270 -1.84 -9.40 -12.36
C ALA A 270 -0.45 -9.89 -11.89
N ALA A 271 0.55 -9.86 -12.77
CA ALA A 271 1.94 -10.19 -12.42
C ALA A 271 2.51 -9.23 -11.37
N LYS A 272 2.27 -7.92 -11.51
CA LYS A 272 2.68 -6.92 -10.50
C LYS A 272 2.01 -7.18 -9.15
N ALA A 273 0.70 -7.46 -9.14
CA ALA A 273 -0.05 -7.74 -7.91
C ALA A 273 0.47 -9.00 -7.20
N ALA A 274 0.78 -10.07 -7.94
CA ALA A 274 1.34 -11.29 -7.37
C ALA A 274 2.78 -11.10 -6.83
N GLN A 275 3.60 -10.27 -7.49
CA GLN A 275 4.94 -9.92 -6.99
C GLN A 275 4.90 -9.01 -5.76
N ALA A 276 3.86 -8.18 -5.67
CA ALA A 276 3.60 -7.35 -4.50
C ALA A 276 3.28 -8.18 -3.25
N ASP A 277 2.53 -9.29 -3.36
CA ASP A 277 2.38 -10.24 -2.25
C ASP A 277 3.71 -10.89 -1.86
N TYR A 278 4.54 -11.21 -2.86
CA TYR A 278 5.70 -12.08 -2.64
C TYR A 278 6.85 -11.36 -1.92
N GLU A 279 7.21 -10.17 -2.38
CA GLU A 279 8.41 -9.46 -1.93
C GLU A 279 8.19 -7.95 -1.76
N GLY A 280 6.93 -7.50 -1.80
CA GLY A 280 6.55 -6.09 -1.69
C GLY A 280 6.84 -5.25 -2.96
N SER A 281 7.41 -5.86 -4.00
CA SER A 281 7.70 -5.20 -5.28
C SER A 281 6.44 -4.65 -5.92
N TYR A 282 6.53 -3.49 -6.58
CA TYR A 282 5.42 -2.81 -7.27
C TYR A 282 4.28 -2.27 -6.38
N ILE A 283 4.35 -2.35 -5.05
CA ILE A 283 3.35 -1.66 -4.20
C ILE A 283 3.34 -0.15 -4.50
N CYS A 284 4.50 0.47 -4.68
CA CYS A 284 4.59 1.87 -5.06
C CYS A 284 3.96 2.18 -6.45
N TRP A 285 3.96 1.21 -7.37
CA TRP A 285 3.27 1.33 -8.66
C TRP A 285 1.76 1.47 -8.45
N PHE A 286 1.19 0.63 -7.58
CA PHE A 286 -0.23 0.71 -7.22
C PHE A 286 -0.54 1.97 -6.39
N ALA A 287 0.36 2.39 -5.52
CA ALA A 287 0.23 3.64 -4.76
C ALA A 287 0.07 4.85 -5.71
N GLN A 288 0.97 4.96 -6.68
CA GLN A 288 0.89 6.00 -7.71
C GLN A 288 -0.38 5.89 -8.55
N LYS A 289 -0.76 4.67 -8.98
CA LYS A 289 -2.00 4.43 -9.72
C LYS A 289 -3.22 4.94 -8.94
N PHE A 290 -3.38 4.50 -7.70
CA PHE A 290 -4.54 4.88 -6.88
C PHE A 290 -4.57 6.38 -6.58
N ALA A 291 -3.40 6.98 -6.34
CA ALA A 291 -3.28 8.41 -6.10
C ALA A 291 -3.71 9.20 -7.35
N PHE A 292 -3.14 8.89 -8.51
CA PHE A 292 -3.41 9.64 -9.73
C PHE A 292 -4.84 9.48 -10.23
N GLU A 293 -5.40 8.27 -10.13
CA GLU A 293 -6.81 8.01 -10.45
C GLU A 293 -7.78 8.88 -9.63
N ARG A 294 -7.38 9.26 -8.41
CA ARG A 294 -8.16 10.10 -7.47
C ARG A 294 -7.65 11.54 -7.38
N ASN A 295 -6.80 11.94 -8.32
CA ASN A 295 -6.16 13.26 -8.37
C ASN A 295 -5.37 13.65 -7.10
N GLN A 296 -4.83 12.67 -6.38
CA GLN A 296 -3.94 12.87 -5.23
C GLN A 296 -2.49 12.97 -5.70
N ALA A 297 -1.71 13.81 -5.03
CA ALA A 297 -0.28 14.00 -5.32
C ALA A 297 0.61 13.06 -4.52
N ARG A 298 0.06 12.50 -3.44
CA ARG A 298 0.81 11.77 -2.42
C ARG A 298 0.06 10.51 -2.04
N ALA A 299 0.79 9.49 -1.60
CA ALA A 299 0.22 8.26 -1.07
C ALA A 299 1.01 7.77 0.15
N ILE A 300 0.29 7.29 1.16
CA ILE A 300 0.87 6.49 2.24
C ILE A 300 0.24 5.10 2.19
N MET A 301 1.09 4.07 2.24
CA MET A 301 0.73 2.66 2.32
C MET A 301 1.37 1.98 3.53
N GLY A 302 0.96 0.74 3.83
CA GLY A 302 1.57 -0.19 4.77
C GLY A 302 1.78 -1.56 4.11
N HIS A 303 1.40 -2.64 4.80
CA HIS A 303 1.25 -4.02 4.28
C HIS A 303 2.55 -4.82 4.05
N THR A 304 3.61 -4.22 3.50
CA THR A 304 4.80 -5.00 3.11
C THR A 304 5.79 -5.24 4.24
N HIS A 305 5.61 -4.59 5.39
CA HIS A 305 6.59 -4.56 6.50
C HIS A 305 7.98 -4.01 6.13
N VAL A 306 8.15 -3.47 4.91
CA VAL A 306 9.42 -2.90 4.45
C VAL A 306 9.21 -1.40 4.21
N PRO A 307 9.74 -0.52 5.08
CA PRO A 307 9.56 0.92 4.91
C PRO A 307 10.19 1.39 3.59
N LYS A 308 9.57 2.38 2.96
CA LYS A 308 10.03 3.03 1.73
C LYS A 308 9.75 4.52 1.81
N VAL A 309 10.67 5.35 1.35
CA VAL A 309 10.45 6.81 1.27
C VAL A 309 10.78 7.29 -0.14
N GLY A 310 9.74 7.73 -0.83
CA GLY A 310 9.79 8.19 -2.21
C GLY A 310 9.75 7.05 -3.24
N ILE A 311 9.57 7.46 -4.49
CA ILE A 311 9.67 6.60 -5.66
C ILE A 311 10.68 7.26 -6.60
N GLN A 312 11.64 6.48 -7.09
CA GLN A 312 12.59 6.95 -8.09
C GLN A 312 11.82 7.40 -9.33
N HIS A 313 12.16 8.58 -9.85
CA HIS A 313 11.61 9.06 -11.11
C HIS A 313 10.07 9.06 -11.12
N SER A 314 9.45 9.70 -10.13
CA SER A 314 7.99 9.73 -9.97
C SER A 314 7.49 11.12 -9.59
N ALA A 315 6.25 11.42 -9.99
CA ALA A 315 5.51 12.63 -9.59
C ALA A 315 4.54 12.39 -8.42
N CYS A 316 4.61 11.21 -7.78
CA CYS A 316 3.88 10.88 -6.57
C CYS A 316 4.84 10.85 -5.39
N ASP A 317 4.61 11.69 -4.38
CA ASP A 317 5.32 11.53 -3.12
C ASP A 317 4.73 10.30 -2.40
N TYR A 318 5.59 9.43 -1.89
CA TYR A 318 5.17 8.13 -1.38
C TYR A 318 5.89 7.81 -0.09
N VAL A 319 5.17 7.26 0.87
CA VAL A 319 5.77 6.56 2.01
C VAL A 319 5.08 5.22 2.15
N ASN A 320 5.88 4.17 2.26
CA ASN A 320 5.40 2.95 2.88
C ASN A 320 5.74 3.01 4.37
N ASN A 321 4.71 3.05 5.21
CA ASN A 321 4.78 3.37 6.64
C ASN A 321 5.69 2.40 7.41
N GLY A 322 5.85 1.18 6.90
CA GLY A 322 6.74 0.18 7.47
C GLY A 322 6.08 -0.61 8.60
N PHE A 323 6.91 -1.28 9.40
CA PHE A 323 6.55 -2.40 10.25
C PHE A 323 6.56 -2.02 11.74
N GLU A 324 5.44 -2.22 12.42
CA GLU A 324 5.28 -1.91 13.84
C GLU A 324 5.15 -3.17 14.70
N CYS A 325 5.68 -4.30 14.22
CA CYS A 325 5.98 -5.44 15.09
C CYS A 325 7.25 -6.21 14.65
N PRO A 326 8.42 -5.55 14.51
CA PRO A 326 9.67 -6.25 14.20
C PRO A 326 10.16 -7.12 15.35
N SER A 327 10.77 -8.27 15.03
CA SER A 327 11.22 -9.22 16.04
C SER A 327 12.45 -8.73 16.78
N THR A 328 12.68 -9.32 17.96
CA THR A 328 13.84 -9.00 18.79
C THR A 328 15.17 -9.17 18.03
N PRO A 329 15.39 -10.27 17.26
CA PRO A 329 16.60 -10.41 16.47
C PRO A 329 16.75 -9.37 15.36
N ASP A 330 15.66 -8.99 14.69
CA ASP A 330 15.72 -8.05 13.56
C ASP A 330 15.97 -6.60 14.05
N ILE A 331 15.36 -6.22 15.19
CA ILE A 331 15.65 -4.96 15.89
C ILE A 331 17.13 -4.94 16.33
N SER A 332 17.59 -6.02 16.97
CA SER A 332 18.95 -6.12 17.52
C SER A 332 20.02 -6.06 16.44
N ALA A 333 19.74 -6.62 15.27
CA ALA A 333 20.60 -6.55 14.10
C ALA A 333 20.54 -5.20 13.37
N GLY A 334 19.60 -4.32 13.75
CA GLY A 334 19.35 -3.05 13.05
C GLY A 334 18.82 -3.24 11.62
N GLN A 335 18.21 -4.39 11.33
CA GLN A 335 17.65 -4.71 10.02
C GLN A 335 16.27 -4.09 9.85
N THR A 336 15.50 -4.03 10.94
CA THR A 336 14.17 -3.43 11.00
C THR A 336 14.03 -2.55 12.22
N HIS A 337 13.10 -1.60 12.15
CA HIS A 337 12.83 -0.61 13.18
C HIS A 337 11.31 -0.44 13.29
N TRP A 338 10.83 -0.11 14.49
CA TRP A 338 9.43 0.27 14.70
C TRP A 338 9.19 1.63 14.06
N ASN A 339 8.58 1.65 12.87
CA ASN A 339 8.48 2.85 12.06
C ASN A 339 7.04 3.35 11.93
N PHE A 340 6.89 4.66 11.81
CA PHE A 340 5.62 5.32 11.56
C PHE A 340 5.84 6.59 10.74
N THR A 341 4.77 7.20 10.23
CA THR A 341 4.86 8.37 9.34
C THR A 341 4.25 9.60 10.01
N GLU A 342 4.97 10.71 9.94
CA GLU A 342 4.44 12.03 10.26
C GLU A 342 4.22 12.84 8.99
N VAL A 343 3.05 13.47 8.89
CA VAL A 343 2.69 14.41 7.83
C VAL A 343 2.56 15.80 8.44
N ALA A 344 3.42 16.72 8.01
CA ALA A 344 3.45 18.11 8.45
C ALA A 344 2.23 18.91 7.99
N GLY A 345 2.06 20.14 8.51
CA GLY A 345 0.94 21.01 8.11
C GLY A 345 0.91 21.40 6.64
N ASP A 346 2.07 21.44 5.97
CA ASP A 346 2.22 21.62 4.52
C ASP A 346 2.09 20.30 3.72
N GLY A 347 1.91 19.20 4.45
CA GLY A 347 1.79 17.84 3.95
C GLY A 347 3.12 17.17 3.58
N THR A 348 4.26 17.73 3.98
CA THR A 348 5.55 17.04 3.91
C THR A 348 5.47 15.74 4.73
N MET A 349 5.82 14.62 4.10
CA MET A 349 5.80 13.31 4.75
C MET A 349 7.21 12.94 5.22
N SER A 350 7.32 12.43 6.44
CA SER A 350 8.59 11.99 7.02
C SER A 350 8.43 10.68 7.78
N LEU A 351 9.39 9.78 7.59
CA LEU A 351 9.46 8.53 8.34
C LEU A 351 10.10 8.81 9.70
N ARG A 352 9.52 8.23 10.74
CA ARG A 352 9.98 8.28 12.13
C ARG A 352 10.13 6.85 12.65
N GLN A 353 10.92 6.69 13.70
CA GLN A 353 11.04 5.42 14.40
C GLN A 353 10.94 5.58 15.90
N VAL A 354 10.54 4.51 16.58
CA VAL A 354 10.69 4.35 18.02
C VAL A 354 11.96 3.54 18.28
N ALA A 355 13.01 4.19 18.79
CA ALA A 355 14.29 3.55 19.09
C ALA A 355 14.43 3.28 20.59
N HIS A 356 14.87 2.06 20.94
CA HIS A 356 15.24 1.72 22.32
C HIS A 356 16.72 2.04 22.55
N ARG A 357 17.01 3.03 23.41
CA ARG A 357 18.36 3.52 23.74
C ARG A 357 18.49 3.69 25.25
N ASN A 358 19.54 3.10 25.84
CA ASN A 358 19.87 3.27 27.26
C ASN A 358 18.68 3.04 28.21
N GLY A 359 17.82 2.05 27.91
CA GLY A 359 16.64 1.74 28.73
C GLY A 359 15.45 2.68 28.54
N SER A 360 15.45 3.52 27.50
CA SER A 360 14.36 4.45 27.16
C SER A 360 13.95 4.31 25.70
N TYR A 361 12.69 4.60 25.42
CA TYR A 361 12.11 4.60 24.07
C TYR A 361 12.00 6.04 23.57
N LEU A 362 12.65 6.33 22.45
CA LEU A 362 12.79 7.68 21.90
C LEU A 362 12.25 7.74 20.47
N ILE A 363 11.61 8.85 20.12
CA ILE A 363 11.17 9.11 18.74
C ILE A 363 12.30 9.79 17.97
N GLU A 364 12.78 9.14 16.92
CA GLU A 364 13.90 9.61 16.10
C GLU A 364 13.48 9.71 14.62
N PRO A 365 14.14 10.57 13.81
CA PRO A 365 14.03 10.49 12.36
C PRO A 365 14.46 9.10 11.85
N ALA A 366 13.74 8.58 10.86
CA ALA A 366 14.10 7.36 10.17
C ALA A 366 14.33 7.64 8.68
N SER A 367 15.09 6.76 8.03
CA SER A 367 15.30 6.80 6.59
C SER A 367 15.06 5.43 6.00
N ALA A 368 14.46 5.38 4.82
CA ALA A 368 14.31 4.16 4.06
C ALA A 368 14.66 4.43 2.59
N PRO A 369 15.11 3.41 1.84
CA PRO A 369 15.39 3.60 0.42
C PRO A 369 14.10 3.93 -0.34
N PRO A 370 14.21 4.68 -1.46
CA PRO A 370 13.08 4.84 -2.37
C PRO A 370 12.74 3.50 -3.04
N ASP A 371 11.55 3.44 -3.59
CA ASP A 371 11.10 2.32 -4.42
C ASP A 371 11.14 2.69 -5.92
N THR A 372 10.77 1.77 -6.82
CA THR A 372 10.75 2.03 -8.28
C THR A 372 9.48 1.51 -8.96
N ILE A 373 8.99 2.25 -9.95
CA ILE A 373 7.84 1.85 -10.78
C ILE A 373 8.15 0.63 -11.66
N VAL A 374 9.41 0.48 -12.08
CA VAL A 374 9.91 -0.61 -12.94
C VAL A 374 11.23 -1.13 -12.37
N TYR A 375 11.31 -2.44 -12.18
CA TYR A 375 12.49 -3.09 -11.60
C TYR A 375 13.44 -3.60 -12.67
N SER A 376 14.73 -3.63 -12.33
CA SER A 376 15.80 -4.20 -13.15
C SER A 376 15.47 -5.65 -13.56
N PRO A 377 15.78 -6.09 -14.79
CA PRO A 377 16.58 -5.42 -15.82
C PRO A 377 15.80 -4.47 -16.74
N PHE A 378 14.51 -4.23 -16.46
CA PHE A 378 13.67 -3.35 -17.26
C PHE A 378 13.90 -1.88 -16.90
N MET A 379 13.41 -0.98 -17.75
CA MET A 379 13.51 0.48 -17.58
C MET A 379 12.13 1.10 -17.79
N ASP A 380 11.84 2.19 -17.08
CA ASP A 380 10.56 2.89 -17.18
C ASP A 380 10.53 3.80 -18.41
N PHE A 381 9.81 3.40 -19.46
CA PHE A 381 9.55 4.22 -20.66
C PHE A 381 8.15 4.86 -20.62
N SER A 382 7.59 5.08 -19.42
CA SER A 382 6.31 5.75 -19.23
C SER A 382 6.32 7.22 -19.65
N CYS A 383 5.12 7.76 -19.90
CA CYS A 383 4.89 9.20 -19.83
C CYS A 383 3.94 9.55 -18.67
N TYR A 384 4.37 10.49 -17.83
CA TYR A 384 3.60 11.07 -16.75
C TYR A 384 3.13 12.46 -17.13
N ILE A 385 1.82 12.63 -17.26
CA ILE A 385 1.24 13.83 -17.82
C ILE A 385 0.40 14.55 -16.78
N SER A 386 0.64 15.85 -16.63
CA SER A 386 -0.25 16.76 -15.91
C SER A 386 -0.90 17.73 -16.90
N ILE A 387 -2.21 17.90 -16.83
CA ILE A 387 -2.97 18.90 -17.59
C ILE A 387 -3.52 19.90 -16.59
N VAL A 388 -2.93 21.09 -16.56
CA VAL A 388 -3.35 22.20 -15.71
C VAL A 388 -4.43 22.99 -16.44
N ASN A 389 -5.69 22.83 -16.00
CA ASN A 389 -6.79 23.63 -16.50
C ASN A 389 -6.81 24.99 -15.76
N ASN A 390 -5.88 25.86 -16.13
CA ASN A 390 -5.86 27.26 -15.71
C ASN A 390 -6.73 28.16 -16.62
N SER A 391 -7.68 27.59 -17.34
CA SER A 391 -8.70 28.34 -18.08
C SER A 391 -9.92 28.63 -17.20
N GLY A 392 -10.86 29.42 -17.72
CA GLY A 392 -12.11 29.75 -17.02
C GLY A 392 -13.22 28.70 -17.14
N GLY A 393 -13.02 27.59 -17.86
CA GLY A 393 -14.07 26.60 -18.12
C GLY A 393 -13.61 25.16 -17.97
N ASP A 394 -14.56 24.27 -17.69
CA ASP A 394 -14.30 22.84 -17.59
C ASP A 394 -13.94 22.23 -18.95
N LEU A 395 -13.08 21.21 -18.91
CA LEU A 395 -12.79 20.36 -20.06
C LEU A 395 -13.56 19.05 -19.96
N THR A 396 -14.16 18.62 -21.06
CA THR A 396 -14.86 17.34 -21.19
C THR A 396 -14.08 16.39 -22.09
N TYR A 397 -13.80 15.19 -21.59
CA TYR A 397 -13.10 14.14 -22.32
C TYR A 397 -13.82 13.79 -23.63
N GLN A 398 -13.04 13.56 -24.69
CA GLN A 398 -13.56 13.11 -25.99
C GLN A 398 -13.01 11.74 -26.37
N THR A 399 -11.69 11.63 -26.52
CA THR A 399 -11.04 10.44 -27.07
C THR A 399 -9.65 10.26 -26.50
N GLN A 400 -9.15 9.04 -26.53
CA GLN A 400 -7.75 8.71 -26.31
C GLN A 400 -7.24 7.75 -27.37
N SER A 401 -5.92 7.68 -27.52
CA SER A 401 -5.22 6.62 -28.25
C SER A 401 -3.94 6.26 -27.53
N ALA A 402 -3.62 4.97 -27.47
CA ALA A 402 -2.31 4.46 -27.08
C ALA A 402 -1.74 3.71 -28.30
N SER A 403 -0.88 4.37 -29.07
CA SER A 403 -0.23 3.74 -30.22
C SER A 403 0.84 2.74 -29.77
N ARG A 404 1.47 3.00 -28.62
CA ARG A 404 2.37 2.09 -27.90
C ARG A 404 2.08 2.18 -26.39
N GLY A 405 2.17 1.05 -25.69
CA GLY A 405 1.85 0.99 -24.27
C GLY A 405 0.35 1.02 -23.99
N TYR A 406 -0.01 1.41 -22.77
CA TYR A 406 -1.40 1.44 -22.29
C TYR A 406 -1.60 2.53 -21.23
N PHE A 407 -2.82 3.07 -21.16
CA PHE A 407 -3.20 3.96 -20.06
C PHE A 407 -3.40 3.13 -18.80
N VAL A 408 -2.64 3.43 -17.74
CA VAL A 408 -2.71 2.69 -16.47
C VAL A 408 -4.06 2.83 -15.77
N PHE A 409 -4.75 3.95 -16.02
CA PHE A 409 -6.14 4.19 -15.66
C PHE A 409 -6.79 5.08 -16.72
N PRO A 410 -8.13 5.04 -16.88
CA PRO A 410 -8.81 5.88 -17.85
C PRO A 410 -8.56 7.38 -17.58
N PRO A 411 -8.32 8.21 -18.60
CA PRO A 411 -8.30 9.66 -18.48
C PRO A 411 -9.58 10.20 -17.81
N PRO A 412 -9.47 11.24 -16.95
CA PRO A 412 -10.63 11.81 -16.28
C PRO A 412 -11.69 12.28 -17.27
N LYS A 413 -12.97 11.96 -17.01
CA LYS A 413 -14.09 12.41 -17.86
C LYS A 413 -14.22 13.94 -17.90
N THR A 414 -13.81 14.62 -16.83
CA THR A 414 -13.86 16.08 -16.71
C THR A 414 -12.61 16.60 -16.02
N ILE A 415 -12.07 17.72 -16.50
CA ILE A 415 -11.03 18.49 -15.81
C ILE A 415 -11.64 19.85 -15.47
N ARG A 416 -11.94 20.08 -14.18
CA ARG A 416 -12.59 21.31 -13.75
C ARG A 416 -11.67 22.52 -13.92
N ALA A 417 -12.26 23.69 -14.18
CA ALA A 417 -11.54 24.96 -14.15
C ALA A 417 -10.78 25.12 -12.83
N GLY A 418 -9.53 25.56 -12.89
CA GLY A 418 -8.65 25.73 -11.74
C GLY A 418 -8.06 24.43 -11.17
N THR A 419 -8.24 23.28 -11.83
CA THR A 419 -7.70 21.99 -11.36
C THR A 419 -6.67 21.40 -12.32
N THR A 420 -5.86 20.50 -11.79
CA THR A 420 -4.92 19.69 -12.56
C THR A 420 -5.48 18.28 -12.69
N ALA A 421 -5.39 17.69 -13.87
CA ALA A 421 -5.59 16.26 -14.09
C ALA A 421 -4.25 15.56 -14.29
N ARG A 422 -4.14 14.32 -13.81
CA ARG A 422 -2.98 13.46 -14.03
C ARG A 422 -3.34 12.32 -14.99
N LEU A 423 -2.44 11.97 -15.89
CA LEU A 423 -2.53 10.82 -16.78
C LEU A 423 -1.22 10.05 -16.72
N TRP A 424 -1.30 8.75 -16.91
CA TRP A 424 -0.15 7.87 -16.96
C TRP A 424 -0.33 6.85 -18.08
N ILE A 425 0.56 6.90 -19.06
CA ILE A 425 0.73 5.85 -20.05
C ILE A 425 2.03 5.11 -19.74
N GLN A 426 1.98 3.79 -19.68
CA GLN A 426 3.14 2.94 -19.44
C GLN A 426 3.39 2.04 -20.63
N ASP A 427 4.65 1.75 -20.89
CA ASP A 427 5.06 0.81 -21.91
C ASP A 427 4.68 -0.63 -21.55
N LEU A 428 4.55 -1.46 -22.59
CA LEU A 428 4.51 -2.91 -22.43
C LEU A 428 5.94 -3.44 -22.58
N PRO A 429 6.30 -4.56 -21.91
CA PRO A 429 7.60 -5.20 -22.10
C PRO A 429 7.92 -5.36 -23.60
N GLY A 430 9.02 -4.77 -24.04
CA GLY A 430 9.40 -4.80 -25.45
C GLY A 430 10.26 -3.61 -25.87
N ALA A 431 10.35 -3.41 -27.19
CA ALA A 431 11.30 -2.48 -27.78
C ALA A 431 10.69 -1.11 -28.17
N TYR A 432 9.46 -0.78 -27.76
CA TYR A 432 8.75 0.38 -28.30
C TYR A 432 8.56 1.55 -27.34
N GLY A 433 8.49 1.33 -26.02
CA GLY A 433 8.18 2.39 -25.05
C GLY A 433 6.69 2.74 -25.03
N ALA A 434 6.34 3.94 -24.55
CA ALA A 434 4.96 4.41 -24.43
C ALA A 434 4.68 5.60 -25.35
N GLU A 435 3.55 5.57 -26.07
CA GLU A 435 3.13 6.63 -27.00
C GLU A 435 1.61 6.77 -27.00
N GLY A 436 1.12 7.99 -26.77
CA GLY A 436 -0.30 8.22 -26.64
C GLY A 436 -0.76 9.65 -26.91
N ALA A 437 -2.08 9.79 -26.92
CA ALA A 437 -2.74 11.07 -27.03
C ALA A 437 -4.09 11.06 -26.33
N VAL A 438 -4.53 12.22 -25.88
CA VAL A 438 -5.88 12.47 -25.36
C VAL A 438 -6.45 13.75 -25.97
N THR A 439 -7.77 13.80 -26.11
CA THR A 439 -8.49 14.99 -26.57
C THR A 439 -9.58 15.35 -25.57
N TYR A 440 -9.70 16.65 -25.29
CA TYR A 440 -10.79 17.26 -24.55
C TYR A 440 -11.45 18.37 -25.37
N THR A 441 -12.65 18.77 -24.98
CA THR A 441 -13.34 19.98 -25.46
C THR A 441 -13.68 20.88 -24.29
N ASP A 442 -13.58 22.18 -24.47
CA ASP A 442 -14.09 23.13 -23.47
C ASP A 442 -15.57 23.48 -23.71
N SER A 443 -16.16 24.24 -22.79
CA SER A 443 -17.54 24.73 -22.86
C SER A 443 -17.87 25.55 -24.12
N GLN A 444 -16.87 26.06 -24.85
CA GLN A 444 -17.04 26.82 -26.09
C GLN A 444 -16.90 25.92 -27.34
N GLY A 445 -16.70 24.62 -27.15
CA GLY A 445 -16.51 23.66 -28.23
C GLY A 445 -15.10 23.66 -28.82
N LYS A 446 -14.14 24.40 -28.25
CA LYS A 446 -12.75 24.35 -28.70
C LYS A 446 -12.14 23.02 -28.28
N ARG A 447 -11.49 22.37 -29.25
CA ARG A 447 -10.80 21.09 -29.06
C ARG A 447 -9.38 21.32 -28.56
N TRP A 448 -9.01 20.60 -27.51
CA TRP A 448 -7.67 20.54 -26.92
C TRP A 448 -7.11 19.13 -27.13
N ALA A 449 -6.08 19.01 -27.97
CA ALA A 449 -5.41 17.74 -28.24
C ALA A 449 -4.03 17.75 -27.58
N PHE A 450 -3.71 16.66 -26.90
CA PHE A 450 -2.43 16.45 -26.22
C PHE A 450 -1.83 15.14 -26.72
N SER A 451 -0.59 15.17 -27.19
CA SER A 451 0.16 13.99 -27.63
C SER A 451 1.51 13.96 -26.93
N PHE A 452 1.97 12.76 -26.59
CA PHE A 452 3.18 12.54 -25.81
C PHE A 452 3.73 11.14 -26.10
N GLY A 453 5.05 10.99 -26.04
CA GLY A 453 5.69 9.70 -26.22
C GLY A 453 7.10 9.66 -25.64
N CYS A 454 7.42 8.52 -25.06
CA CYS A 454 8.71 8.15 -24.51
C CYS A 454 9.14 6.82 -25.16
N PRO A 455 9.55 6.83 -26.45
CA PRO A 455 9.99 5.63 -27.13
C PRO A 455 11.27 5.07 -26.48
N THR A 456 11.54 3.78 -26.70
CA THR A 456 12.91 3.29 -26.46
C THR A 456 13.86 4.03 -27.41
N GLY A 457 15.11 4.27 -27.00
CA GLY A 457 16.08 5.21 -27.59
C GLY A 457 16.39 5.17 -29.10
N PHE A 458 15.63 4.45 -29.92
CA PHE A 458 15.56 4.54 -31.38
C PHE A 458 14.76 5.74 -31.90
N SER A 459 13.97 6.40 -31.06
CA SER A 459 13.24 7.63 -31.41
C SER A 459 13.26 8.62 -30.26
N PRO A 460 13.31 9.94 -30.52
CA PRO A 460 13.34 10.94 -29.46
C PRO A 460 12.00 11.01 -28.73
N ASN A 461 12.04 11.36 -27.45
CA ASN A 461 10.82 11.73 -26.73
C ASN A 461 10.13 12.91 -27.42
N TYR A 462 8.81 12.97 -27.33
CA TYR A 462 8.01 14.06 -27.92
C TYR A 462 6.80 14.41 -27.06
N ALA A 463 6.34 15.65 -27.19
CA ALA A 463 5.13 16.16 -26.57
C ALA A 463 4.58 17.35 -27.38
N SER A 464 3.26 17.45 -27.50
CA SER A 464 2.58 18.58 -28.14
C SER A 464 1.16 18.76 -27.59
N GLY A 465 0.65 19.99 -27.58
CA GLY A 465 -0.66 20.33 -27.05
C GLY A 465 -0.63 21.49 -26.06
N GLY A 466 -1.81 21.82 -25.52
CA GLY A 466 -1.99 22.99 -24.64
C GLY A 466 -1.71 24.32 -25.35
N ALA A 467 -1.71 25.41 -24.57
CA ALA A 467 -1.13 26.68 -25.01
C ALA A 467 0.39 26.68 -24.88
N CYS A 468 0.90 26.03 -23.83
CA CYS A 468 2.31 25.80 -23.60
C CYS A 468 2.50 24.56 -22.70
N PHE A 469 3.74 24.08 -22.58
CA PHE A 469 4.08 22.96 -21.69
C PHE A 469 5.48 23.08 -21.11
N VAL A 470 5.74 22.28 -20.08
CA VAL A 470 7.07 21.97 -19.57
C VAL A 470 7.27 20.46 -19.74
N ALA A 471 8.41 20.06 -20.33
CA ALA A 471 8.77 18.65 -20.46
C ALA A 471 10.16 18.41 -19.86
N THR A 472 10.27 17.35 -19.06
CA THR A 472 11.52 16.88 -18.43
C THR A 472 11.62 15.37 -18.57
N SER A 473 12.83 14.82 -18.54
CA SER A 473 13.06 13.37 -18.46
C SER A 473 13.73 13.02 -17.14
N GLU A 474 13.57 11.76 -16.73
CA GLU A 474 14.07 11.18 -15.46
C GLU A 474 13.38 11.75 -14.21
N ASN A 475 13.18 13.06 -14.11
CA ASN A 475 12.53 13.68 -12.95
C ASN A 475 11.37 14.58 -13.35
N PRO A 476 10.33 14.73 -12.49
CA PRO A 476 9.27 15.69 -12.71
C PRO A 476 9.79 17.12 -12.86
N PRO A 477 9.06 18.01 -13.56
CA PRO A 477 9.37 19.43 -13.59
C PRO A 477 9.41 20.03 -12.18
N MET A 478 10.36 20.93 -11.93
CA MET A 478 10.39 21.65 -10.66
C MET A 478 9.18 22.59 -10.55
N PRO A 479 8.65 22.81 -9.33
CA PRO A 479 7.64 23.84 -9.11
C PRO A 479 8.10 25.21 -9.65
N GLY A 480 7.26 25.85 -10.46
CA GLY A 480 7.56 27.17 -11.05
C GLY A 480 8.52 27.13 -12.26
N GLN A 481 8.90 25.96 -12.75
CA GLN A 481 9.69 25.86 -13.98
C GLN A 481 8.91 26.48 -15.16
N LYS A 482 9.55 27.42 -15.86
CA LYS A 482 8.91 28.14 -16.96
C LYS A 482 8.64 27.22 -18.15
N PRO A 483 7.47 27.35 -18.82
CA PRO A 483 7.19 26.64 -20.06
C PRO A 483 8.27 26.85 -21.11
N SER A 484 8.60 25.78 -21.83
CA SER A 484 9.54 25.78 -22.94
C SER A 484 9.00 24.92 -24.07
N PRO A 485 9.13 25.32 -25.34
CA PRO A 485 8.71 24.49 -26.47
C PRO A 485 9.61 23.25 -26.67
N SER A 486 10.68 23.09 -25.90
CA SER A 486 11.63 21.99 -26.03
C SER A 486 11.18 20.75 -25.25
N VAL A 487 11.29 19.59 -25.89
CA VAL A 487 11.17 18.27 -25.23
C VAL A 487 12.58 17.65 -25.13
N PRO A 488 13.01 17.13 -23.98
CA PRO A 488 14.28 16.43 -23.86
C PRO A 488 14.31 15.25 -24.83
N ARG A 489 15.33 15.19 -25.70
CA ARG A 489 15.40 14.15 -26.73
C ARG A 489 15.65 12.75 -26.18
N THR A 490 16.26 12.66 -25.00
CA THR A 490 16.72 11.42 -24.34
C THR A 490 16.40 11.46 -22.84
N GLY A 491 16.59 10.32 -22.16
CA GLY A 491 16.28 10.15 -20.74
C GLY A 491 14.84 9.65 -20.57
N HIS A 492 14.63 8.83 -19.55
CA HIS A 492 13.38 8.12 -19.30
C HIS A 492 13.15 8.02 -17.79
N PRO A 493 11.90 8.07 -17.31
CA PRO A 493 10.65 8.29 -18.05
C PRO A 493 10.47 9.76 -18.50
N LEU A 494 9.43 10.05 -19.28
CA LEU A 494 9.07 11.41 -19.70
C LEU A 494 8.00 12.02 -18.80
N PHE A 495 8.21 13.25 -18.35
CA PHE A 495 7.21 14.04 -17.63
C PHE A 495 6.79 15.24 -18.48
N VAL A 496 5.48 15.51 -18.53
CA VAL A 496 4.95 16.66 -19.26
C VAL A 496 3.87 17.34 -18.44
N THR A 497 3.99 18.65 -18.24
CA THR A 497 2.92 19.49 -17.70
C THR A 497 2.42 20.43 -18.77
N PHE A 498 1.19 20.23 -19.23
CA PHE A 498 0.49 21.10 -20.17
C PHE A 498 -0.31 22.17 -19.43
N TYR A 499 -0.34 23.37 -19.99
CA TYR A 499 -1.16 24.49 -19.51
C TYR A 499 -2.10 24.94 -20.62
N LEU A 500 -3.36 25.26 -20.29
CA LEU A 500 -4.33 25.77 -21.26
C LEU A 500 -4.14 27.27 -21.55
N VAL A 501 -3.52 27.98 -20.61
CA VAL A 501 -3.16 29.40 -20.71
C VAL A 501 -1.72 29.56 -20.23
N TYR A 502 -0.98 30.53 -20.76
CA TYR A 502 0.37 30.82 -20.25
C TYR A 502 0.30 31.21 -18.76
N PRO A 503 1.05 30.54 -17.88
CA PRO A 503 1.18 30.97 -16.49
C PRO A 503 1.87 32.34 -16.46
N SER A 504 1.23 33.29 -15.77
CA SER A 504 1.72 34.66 -15.58
C SER A 504 2.87 34.73 -14.59
#